data_AF-A0A1S9B2Z0-F1
#
_entry.id   AF-A0A1S9B2Z0-F1
#
_cell.length_a   1.000
_cell.length_b   1.000
_cell.length_c   1.000
_cell.angle_alpha   90.00
_cell.angle_beta   90.00
_cell.angle_gamma   90.00
#
_symmetry.space_group_name_H-M   'P 1'
#
loop_
_entity.id
_entity.type
_entity.pdbx_description
1 polymer ?
#
loop_
_entity_poly.entity_id
_entity_poly.type
_entity_poly.pdbx_seq_one_letter_code
_entity_poly.pdbx_strand_id
1 'polypeptide(L)'
;MLTIKDFFALDDLIMARWGRNAFRYVDYCGLIPIRPLENWAYACTPVNSLSFARTGGNGVHFGILEARDVTATGPVVMTVPMPGVNIVVAETLDEFFGIGCWAGWFGLEQLVYDTPETLAYYAAEPTDLLPEELNFLDMVRAELRTQPVALTAERLAALEQRFQPQLQIKPHDGKY
;
A
#
# COMPACT_ATOMS: atom_id res chain seq x y z
N MET A 1 5.19 -11.80 -11.81
CA MET A 1 4.92 -10.39 -11.49
C MET A 1 3.47 -10.31 -11.08
N LEU A 2 3.22 -9.84 -9.88
CA LEU A 2 1.88 -9.76 -9.30
C LEU A 2 1.07 -8.63 -9.95
N THR A 3 -0.23 -8.84 -9.98
CA THR A 3 -1.24 -7.90 -10.47
C THR A 3 -2.27 -7.60 -9.38
N ILE A 4 -3.09 -6.57 -9.57
CA ILE A 4 -4.19 -6.29 -8.65
C ILE A 4 -5.22 -7.43 -8.67
N LYS A 5 -5.36 -8.14 -9.80
CA LYS A 5 -6.19 -9.33 -9.88
C LYS A 5 -5.74 -10.43 -8.91
N ASP A 6 -4.43 -10.61 -8.71
CA ASP A 6 -3.90 -11.59 -7.75
C ASP A 6 -4.19 -11.17 -6.32
N PHE A 7 -4.05 -9.87 -6.02
CA PHE A 7 -4.47 -9.30 -4.73
C PHE A 7 -5.97 -9.48 -4.47
N PHE A 8 -6.80 -9.31 -5.50
CA PHE A 8 -8.22 -9.55 -5.38
C PHE A 8 -8.56 -11.04 -5.21
N ALA A 9 -7.82 -11.94 -5.82
CA ALA A 9 -7.98 -13.36 -5.53
C ALA A 9 -7.67 -13.69 -4.05
N LEU A 10 -6.62 -13.07 -3.49
CA LEU A 10 -6.30 -13.19 -2.05
C LEU A 10 -7.44 -12.66 -1.17
N ASP A 11 -8.01 -11.49 -1.46
CA ASP A 11 -9.12 -10.96 -0.66
C ASP A 11 -10.39 -11.82 -0.78
N ASP A 12 -10.66 -12.45 -1.94
CA ASP A 12 -11.75 -13.43 -2.04
C ASP A 12 -11.53 -14.62 -1.10
N LEU A 13 -10.28 -15.10 -0.96
CA LEU A 13 -9.91 -16.17 -0.03
C LEU A 13 -10.04 -15.72 1.44
N ILE A 14 -9.61 -14.50 1.76
CA ILE A 14 -9.74 -13.90 3.10
C ILE A 14 -11.22 -13.85 3.50
N MET A 15 -12.07 -13.36 2.61
CA MET A 15 -13.50 -13.28 2.83
C MET A 15 -14.15 -14.66 2.94
N ALA A 16 -13.70 -15.65 2.16
CA ALA A 16 -14.17 -17.03 2.31
C ALA A 16 -13.76 -17.63 3.66
N ARG A 17 -12.56 -17.30 4.17
CA ARG A 17 -12.01 -17.84 5.42
C ARG A 17 -12.63 -17.20 6.67
N TRP A 18 -12.74 -15.87 6.70
CA TRP A 18 -13.11 -15.12 7.91
C TRP A 18 -14.43 -14.34 7.79
N GLY A 19 -14.98 -14.19 6.59
CA GLY A 19 -16.25 -13.53 6.34
C GLY A 19 -16.31 -12.14 6.97
N ARG A 20 -17.38 -11.86 7.73
CA ARG A 20 -17.56 -10.57 8.41
C ARG A 20 -16.52 -10.25 9.48
N ASN A 21 -15.67 -11.20 9.86
CA ASN A 21 -14.59 -10.96 10.83
C ASN A 21 -13.26 -10.61 10.16
N ALA A 22 -13.17 -10.58 8.82
CA ALA A 22 -11.92 -10.29 8.09
C ALA A 22 -11.26 -8.97 8.54
N PHE A 23 -12.05 -7.94 8.87
CA PHE A 23 -11.55 -6.65 9.35
C PHE A 23 -10.61 -6.77 10.57
N ARG A 24 -10.83 -7.75 11.46
CA ARG A 24 -9.98 -7.99 12.64
C ARG A 24 -8.55 -8.40 12.31
N TYR A 25 -8.33 -8.84 11.08
CA TYR A 25 -7.06 -9.34 10.58
C TYR A 25 -6.43 -8.35 9.60
N VAL A 26 -7.25 -7.77 8.71
CA VAL A 26 -6.77 -6.94 7.60
C VAL A 26 -6.54 -5.48 8.01
N ASP A 27 -7.38 -4.92 8.90
CA ASP A 27 -7.34 -3.49 9.21
C ASP A 27 -6.03 -3.11 9.91
N TYR A 28 -5.56 -3.92 10.86
CA TYR A 28 -4.31 -3.67 11.58
C TYR A 28 -3.07 -3.78 10.67
N CYS A 29 -3.13 -4.65 9.66
CA CYS A 29 -2.06 -4.75 8.66
C CYS A 29 -2.20 -3.74 7.53
N GLY A 30 -3.25 -2.91 7.49
CA GLY A 30 -3.38 -1.80 6.56
C GLY A 30 -3.46 -2.17 5.07
N LEU A 31 -4.06 -3.32 4.73
CA LEU A 31 -4.23 -3.78 3.35
C LEU A 31 -5.69 -4.06 3.01
N ILE A 32 -6.57 -3.10 3.33
CA ILE A 32 -8.01 -3.21 3.09
C ILE A 32 -8.30 -2.99 1.60
N PRO A 33 -8.95 -3.92 0.90
CA PRO A 33 -9.15 -3.82 -0.55
C PRO A 33 -10.16 -2.74 -0.93
N ILE A 34 -9.93 -2.11 -2.09
CA ILE A 34 -10.83 -1.15 -2.74
C ILE A 34 -11.32 -1.77 -4.05
N ARG A 35 -12.62 -2.05 -4.14
CA ARG A 35 -13.27 -2.67 -5.30
C ARG A 35 -14.58 -1.94 -5.65
N PRO A 36 -14.78 -1.45 -6.89
CA PRO A 36 -13.82 -1.44 -8.01
C PRO A 36 -12.61 -0.54 -7.71
N LEU A 37 -11.62 -0.53 -8.61
CA LEU A 37 -10.52 0.44 -8.51
C LEU A 37 -11.06 1.87 -8.60
N GLU A 38 -10.58 2.75 -7.73
CA GLU A 38 -11.12 4.10 -7.62
C GLU A 38 -10.01 5.13 -7.44
N ASN A 39 -10.14 6.29 -8.09
CA ASN A 39 -9.39 7.47 -7.71
C ASN A 39 -10.18 8.19 -6.61
N TRP A 40 -9.69 8.14 -5.38
CA TRP A 40 -10.40 8.63 -4.19
C TRP A 40 -10.59 10.16 -4.12
N ALA A 41 -10.15 10.89 -5.15
CA ALA A 41 -10.46 12.29 -5.39
C ALA A 41 -10.13 13.27 -4.24
N TYR A 42 -9.28 12.88 -3.29
CA TYR A 42 -8.65 13.86 -2.41
C TYR A 42 -7.85 14.83 -3.28
N ALA A 43 -7.77 16.09 -2.86
CA ALA A 43 -7.10 17.11 -3.66
C ALA A 43 -5.63 16.77 -3.96
N CYS A 44 -4.98 15.98 -3.10
CA CYS A 44 -3.62 15.49 -3.29
C CYS A 44 -3.53 14.14 -4.02
N THR A 45 -4.63 13.40 -4.24
CA THR A 45 -4.58 12.10 -4.95
C THR A 45 -4.19 12.35 -6.42
N PRO A 46 -3.15 11.68 -6.97
CA PRO A 46 -2.78 11.82 -8.36
C PRO A 46 -3.91 11.33 -9.28
N VAL A 47 -4.29 12.11 -10.29
CA VAL A 47 -5.37 11.76 -11.23
C VAL A 47 -5.04 10.60 -12.15
N ASN A 48 -3.76 10.36 -12.35
CA ASN A 48 -3.25 9.24 -13.13
C ASN A 48 -2.93 8.04 -12.23
N SER A 49 -3.61 7.88 -11.09
CA SER A 49 -3.49 6.71 -10.23
C SER A 49 -4.88 6.14 -9.93
N LEU A 50 -4.97 4.81 -9.82
CA LEU A 50 -6.16 4.13 -9.31
C LEU A 50 -5.83 3.34 -8.05
N SER A 51 -6.58 3.58 -6.99
CA SER A 51 -6.40 2.94 -5.69
C SER A 51 -6.94 1.51 -5.70
N PHE A 52 -6.17 0.59 -5.12
CA PHE A 52 -6.53 -0.82 -4.96
C PHE A 52 -6.62 -1.24 -3.50
N ALA A 53 -5.98 -0.52 -2.58
CA ALA A 53 -6.01 -0.79 -1.15
C ALA A 53 -5.94 0.48 -0.30
N ARG A 54 -6.31 0.38 0.97
CA ARG A 54 -6.20 1.44 1.99
C ARG A 54 -5.71 0.90 3.32
N THR A 55 -5.13 1.76 4.14
CA THR A 55 -4.69 1.37 5.49
C THR A 55 -5.85 1.31 6.49
N GLY A 56 -6.92 2.08 6.25
CA GLY A 56 -7.98 2.32 7.25
C GLY A 56 -7.71 3.54 8.13
N GLY A 57 -6.49 4.09 8.11
CA GLY A 57 -6.12 5.33 8.79
C GLY A 57 -6.37 6.56 7.91
N ASN A 58 -7.17 7.53 8.37
CA ASN A 58 -7.32 8.89 7.83
C ASN A 58 -7.34 9.03 6.28
N GLY A 59 -7.93 8.07 5.57
CA GLY A 59 -8.02 8.08 4.12
C GLY A 59 -6.74 7.71 3.36
N VAL A 60 -5.68 7.23 4.04
CA VAL A 60 -4.44 6.78 3.40
C VAL A 60 -4.72 5.58 2.50
N HIS A 61 -4.24 5.65 1.26
CA HIS A 61 -4.50 4.64 0.24
C HIS A 61 -3.31 4.40 -0.68
N PHE A 62 -3.31 3.22 -1.29
CA PHE A 62 -2.32 2.76 -2.25
C PHE A 62 -2.97 2.64 -3.61
N GLY A 63 -2.36 3.26 -4.62
CA GLY A 63 -2.77 3.15 -6.01
C GLY A 63 -1.62 2.82 -6.94
N ILE A 64 -1.96 2.35 -8.14
CA ILE A 64 -0.97 2.09 -9.19
C ILE A 64 -0.93 3.28 -10.13
N LEU A 65 0.27 3.82 -10.34
CA LEU A 65 0.53 4.89 -11.29
C LEU A 65 0.21 4.42 -12.73
N GLU A 66 -0.49 5.27 -13.48
CA GLU A 66 -1.01 5.05 -14.84
C GLU A 66 -1.95 3.83 -14.98
N ALA A 67 -2.57 3.39 -13.88
CA ALA A 67 -3.50 2.27 -13.90
C ALA A 67 -4.79 2.56 -14.65
N ARG A 68 -5.29 1.53 -15.35
CA ARG A 68 -6.57 1.55 -16.08
C ARG A 68 -7.55 0.49 -15.58
N ASP A 69 -7.05 -0.64 -15.13
CA ASP A 69 -7.83 -1.77 -14.64
C ASP A 69 -6.97 -2.67 -13.73
N VAL A 70 -7.54 -3.80 -13.30
CA VAL A 70 -6.89 -4.76 -12.37
C VAL A 70 -5.69 -5.50 -12.95
N THR A 71 -5.44 -5.38 -14.25
CA THR A 71 -4.26 -5.92 -14.93
C THR A 71 -3.11 -4.91 -14.97
N ALA A 72 -3.34 -3.69 -14.50
CA ALA A 72 -2.32 -2.65 -14.45
C ALA A 72 -1.10 -3.11 -13.65
N THR A 73 0.06 -2.72 -14.17
CA THR A 73 1.36 -2.97 -13.58
C THR A 73 2.09 -1.64 -13.53
N GLY A 74 2.67 -1.30 -12.40
CA GLY A 74 3.42 -0.06 -12.28
C GLY A 74 3.78 0.27 -10.83
N PRO A 75 4.38 1.44 -10.63
CA PRO A 75 4.75 1.90 -9.31
C PRO A 75 3.53 2.04 -8.38
N VAL A 76 3.71 1.64 -7.13
CA VAL A 76 2.71 1.83 -6.08
C VAL A 76 2.94 3.20 -5.45
N VAL A 77 1.90 4.03 -5.51
CA VAL A 77 1.84 5.34 -4.90
C VAL A 77 1.01 5.25 -3.63
N MET A 78 1.61 5.59 -2.49
CA MET A 78 0.89 5.87 -1.26
C MET A 78 0.49 7.35 -1.25
N THR A 79 -0.80 7.63 -1.12
CA THR A 79 -1.33 8.97 -0.90
C THR A 79 -1.71 9.10 0.57
N VAL A 80 -1.20 10.13 1.24
CA VAL A 80 -1.53 10.47 2.63
C VAL A 80 -2.29 11.81 2.64
N PRO A 81 -3.63 11.79 2.71
CA PRO A 81 -4.43 13.00 2.53
C PRO A 81 -4.23 14.10 3.56
N MET A 82 -4.02 13.73 4.83
CA MET A 82 -3.90 14.68 5.93
C MET A 82 -2.76 15.70 5.75
N PRO A 83 -1.50 15.28 5.46
CA PRO A 83 -0.43 16.19 5.09
C PRO A 83 -0.44 16.57 3.59
N GLY A 84 -1.30 15.94 2.78
CA GLY A 84 -1.38 16.18 1.34
C GLY A 84 -0.17 15.65 0.56
N VAL A 85 0.47 14.58 1.02
CA VAL A 85 1.73 14.05 0.48
C VAL A 85 1.50 12.75 -0.29
N ASN A 86 2.28 12.56 -1.35
CA ASN A 86 2.35 11.30 -2.10
C ASN A 86 3.77 10.75 -2.05
N ILE A 87 3.90 9.46 -1.77
CA ILE A 87 5.18 8.74 -1.77
C ILE A 87 5.05 7.54 -2.71
N VAL A 88 5.99 7.41 -3.65
CA VAL A 88 6.12 6.17 -4.43
C VAL A 88 6.88 5.17 -3.57
N VAL A 89 6.16 4.17 -3.04
CA VAL A 89 6.69 3.23 -2.03
C VAL A 89 7.29 1.96 -2.66
N ALA A 90 6.93 1.65 -3.90
CA ALA A 90 7.47 0.51 -4.63
C ALA A 90 7.38 0.72 -6.15
N GLU A 91 8.25 0.09 -6.92
CA GLU A 91 8.22 0.09 -8.39
C GLU A 91 7.26 -0.96 -8.96
N THR A 92 6.98 -2.02 -8.20
CA THR A 92 6.11 -3.13 -8.60
C THR A 92 5.26 -3.62 -7.44
N LEU A 93 4.19 -4.36 -7.74
CA LEU A 93 3.39 -5.03 -6.71
C LEU A 93 4.18 -6.11 -5.96
N ASP A 94 5.09 -6.83 -6.63
CA ASP A 94 5.97 -7.80 -5.95
C ASP A 94 6.83 -7.12 -4.86
N GLU A 95 7.42 -5.97 -5.18
CA GLU A 95 8.17 -5.16 -4.21
C GLU A 95 7.27 -4.62 -3.10
N PHE A 96 6.11 -4.06 -3.44
CA PHE A 96 5.15 -3.54 -2.47
C PHE A 96 4.69 -4.61 -1.47
N PHE A 97 4.31 -5.78 -1.98
CA PHE A 97 3.88 -6.87 -1.10
C PHE A 97 5.06 -7.48 -0.33
N GLY A 98 6.28 -7.39 -0.86
CA GLY A 98 7.50 -7.74 -0.15
C GLY A 98 7.80 -6.81 1.03
N ILE A 99 7.53 -5.52 0.92
CA ILE A 99 7.78 -4.53 1.99
C ILE A 99 6.88 -4.81 3.21
N GLY A 100 5.57 -4.93 3.01
CA GLY A 100 4.64 -5.22 4.11
C GLY A 100 4.58 -6.70 4.50
N CYS A 101 5.37 -7.56 3.84
CA CYS A 101 5.38 -9.00 4.04
C CYS A 101 5.56 -9.42 5.51
N TRP A 102 6.35 -8.66 6.26
CA TRP A 102 6.63 -8.94 7.66
C TRP A 102 5.77 -8.16 8.63
N ALA A 103 5.43 -6.92 8.35
CA ALA A 103 4.89 -5.99 9.34
C ALA A 103 3.55 -5.37 8.94
N GLY A 104 2.98 -5.81 7.81
CA GLY A 104 1.84 -5.14 7.19
C GLY A 104 2.23 -3.80 6.56
N TRP A 105 1.23 -3.09 6.05
CA TRP A 105 1.35 -1.84 5.30
C TRP A 105 0.82 -0.62 6.07
N PHE A 106 0.17 -0.83 7.22
CA PHE A 106 -0.36 0.27 8.04
C PHE A 106 0.73 1.25 8.44
N GLY A 107 1.88 0.75 8.91
CA GLY A 107 3.01 1.57 9.35
C GLY A 107 3.64 2.44 8.25
N LEU A 108 3.43 2.14 6.96
CA LEU A 108 3.99 2.95 5.86
C LEU A 108 3.50 4.40 5.89
N GLU A 109 2.31 4.66 6.45
CA GLU A 109 1.80 6.03 6.57
C GLU A 109 2.71 6.92 7.43
N GLN A 110 3.52 6.32 8.31
CA GLN A 110 4.47 7.05 9.17
C GLN A 110 5.67 7.61 8.40
N LEU A 111 5.91 7.20 7.14
CA LEU A 111 6.97 7.76 6.30
C LEU A 111 6.89 9.29 6.17
N VAL A 112 5.69 9.88 6.25
CA VAL A 112 5.48 11.33 6.14
C VAL A 112 5.63 12.08 7.48
N TYR A 113 5.65 11.36 8.61
CA TYR A 113 5.71 11.94 9.95
C TYR A 113 7.06 11.66 10.64
N ASP A 114 7.58 10.44 10.50
CA ASP A 114 8.86 10.00 11.05
C ASP A 114 9.52 8.96 10.12
N THR A 115 10.15 9.46 9.05
CA THR A 115 10.81 8.60 8.05
C THR A 115 11.91 7.71 8.66
N PRO A 116 12.85 8.21 9.50
CA PRO A 116 13.92 7.38 10.05
C PRO A 116 13.40 6.18 10.86
N GLU A 117 12.41 6.40 11.74
CA GLU A 117 11.85 5.32 12.56
C GLU A 117 11.08 4.31 11.70
N THR A 118 10.30 4.81 10.72
CA THR A 118 9.56 3.94 9.81
C THR A 118 10.50 3.06 8.97
N LEU A 119 11.62 3.60 8.50
CA LEU A 119 12.63 2.83 7.78
C LEU A 119 13.29 1.76 8.66
N ALA A 120 13.58 2.09 9.92
CA ALA A 120 14.11 1.12 10.87
C ALA A 120 13.12 -0.02 11.12
N TYR A 121 11.82 0.29 11.23
CA TYR A 121 10.75 -0.69 11.39
C TYR A 121 10.65 -1.67 10.21
N TYR A 122 10.76 -1.18 8.97
CA TYR A 122 10.68 -2.03 7.76
C TYR A 122 12.02 -2.66 7.33
N ALA A 123 13.08 -2.52 8.14
CA ALA A 123 14.39 -3.09 7.83
C ALA A 123 14.55 -4.56 8.27
N ALA A 124 13.69 -5.05 9.17
CA ALA A 124 13.80 -6.39 9.75
C ALA A 124 12.43 -6.98 10.12
N GLU A 125 12.41 -8.27 10.45
CA GLU A 125 11.21 -8.96 10.92
C GLU A 125 10.81 -8.46 12.32
N PRO A 126 9.53 -8.03 12.53
CA PRO A 126 9.05 -7.59 13.82
C PRO A 126 8.93 -8.76 14.79
N THR A 127 9.17 -8.50 16.08
CA THR A 127 9.16 -9.54 17.12
C THR A 127 7.86 -9.61 17.91
N ASP A 128 6.96 -8.67 17.70
CA ASP A 128 5.84 -8.35 18.60
C ASP A 128 4.46 -8.34 17.91
N LEU A 129 4.33 -9.05 16.78
CA LEU A 129 3.05 -9.18 16.10
C LEU A 129 2.02 -9.97 16.91
N LEU A 130 0.77 -9.53 16.83
CA LEU A 130 -0.36 -10.25 17.37
C LEU A 130 -0.62 -11.52 16.53
N PRO A 131 -1.18 -12.59 17.15
CA PRO A 131 -1.51 -13.82 16.43
C PRO A 131 -2.41 -13.61 15.21
N GLU A 132 -3.34 -12.65 15.26
CA GLU A 132 -4.22 -12.30 14.15
C GLU A 132 -3.44 -11.71 12.97
N GLU A 133 -2.49 -10.81 13.23
CA GLU A 133 -1.61 -10.22 12.21
C GLU A 133 -0.74 -11.30 11.57
N LEU A 134 -0.13 -12.16 12.39
CA LEU A 134 0.67 -13.30 11.89
C LEU A 134 -0.14 -14.21 10.96
N ASN A 135 -1.37 -14.58 11.35
CA ASN A 135 -2.24 -15.41 10.53
C ASN A 135 -2.58 -14.77 9.17
N PHE A 136 -2.83 -13.46 9.16
CA PHE A 136 -3.06 -12.71 7.93
C PHE A 136 -1.82 -12.68 7.05
N LEU A 137 -0.67 -12.30 7.62
CA LEU A 137 0.57 -12.18 6.87
C LEU A 137 1.07 -13.53 6.35
N ASP A 138 0.88 -14.62 7.09
CA ASP A 138 1.15 -15.99 6.62
C ASP A 138 0.31 -16.34 5.38
N MET A 139 -0.97 -15.96 5.38
CA MET A 139 -1.84 -16.16 4.24
C MET A 139 -1.40 -15.33 3.03
N VAL A 140 -1.05 -14.06 3.23
CA VAL A 140 -0.50 -13.21 2.16
C VAL A 140 0.76 -13.85 1.55
N ARG A 141 1.70 -14.27 2.39
CA ARG A 141 2.96 -14.91 1.97
C ARG A 141 2.72 -16.20 1.19
N ALA A 142 1.81 -17.05 1.67
CA ALA A 142 1.51 -18.32 1.03
C ALA A 142 0.86 -18.14 -0.36
N GLU A 143 -0.12 -17.23 -0.46
CA GLU A 143 -0.90 -17.04 -1.68
C GLU A 143 -0.17 -16.20 -2.73
N LEU A 144 0.44 -15.09 -2.32
CA LEU A 144 1.15 -14.19 -3.25
C LEU A 144 2.58 -14.64 -3.54
N ARG A 145 3.13 -15.58 -2.74
CA ARG A 145 4.50 -16.11 -2.85
C ARG A 145 5.57 -15.01 -2.84
N THR A 146 5.31 -13.95 -2.09
CA THR A 146 6.19 -12.79 -1.98
C THR A 146 7.36 -13.09 -1.04
N GLN A 147 8.51 -12.50 -1.34
CA GLN A 147 9.66 -12.52 -0.45
C GLN A 147 9.75 -11.18 0.27
N PRO A 148 10.22 -11.15 1.53
CA PRO A 148 10.46 -9.90 2.24
C PRO A 148 11.41 -8.98 1.46
N VAL A 149 11.07 -7.70 1.41
CA VAL A 149 11.89 -6.64 0.81
C VAL A 149 12.07 -5.55 1.84
N ALA A 150 13.32 -5.27 2.22
CA ALA A 150 13.61 -4.15 3.11
C ALA A 150 13.34 -2.82 2.40
N LEU A 151 12.64 -1.92 3.08
CA LEU A 151 12.49 -0.54 2.61
C LEU A 151 13.67 0.29 3.11
N THR A 152 14.44 0.90 2.21
CA THR A 152 15.59 1.74 2.57
C THR A 152 15.44 3.17 2.08
N ALA A 153 16.20 4.09 2.70
CA ALA A 153 16.23 5.49 2.28
C ALA A 153 16.73 5.64 0.83
N GLU A 154 17.75 4.87 0.44
CA GLU A 154 18.30 4.87 -0.92
C GLU A 154 17.25 4.41 -1.93
N ARG A 155 16.47 3.38 -1.58
CA ARG A 155 15.41 2.88 -2.46
C ARG A 155 14.29 3.90 -2.61
N LEU A 156 13.84 4.52 -1.51
CA LEU A 156 12.85 5.60 -1.57
C LEU A 156 13.33 6.79 -2.41
N ALA A 157 14.57 7.23 -2.22
CA ALA A 157 15.14 8.33 -3.01
C ALA A 157 15.21 8.01 -4.50
N ALA A 158 15.56 6.76 -4.86
CA ALA A 158 15.57 6.31 -6.25
C ALA A 158 14.15 6.26 -6.87
N LEU A 159 13.15 5.82 -6.10
CA LEU A 159 11.75 5.81 -6.53
C LEU A 159 11.22 7.24 -6.71
N GLU A 160 11.49 8.12 -5.76
CA GLU A 160 11.10 9.53 -5.81
C GLU A 160 11.71 10.22 -7.04
N GLN A 161 13.03 10.10 -7.22
CA GLN A 161 13.71 10.70 -8.37
C GLN A 161 13.13 10.25 -9.71
N ARG A 162 12.72 8.97 -9.82
CA ARG A 162 12.26 8.38 -11.08
C ARG A 162 10.78 8.62 -11.35
N PHE A 163 9.93 8.52 -10.33
CA PHE A 163 8.48 8.43 -10.50
C PHE A 163 7.70 9.61 -9.94
N GLN A 164 8.23 10.34 -8.95
CA GLN A 164 7.55 11.53 -8.41
C GLN A 164 7.23 12.58 -9.48
N PRO A 165 8.11 12.87 -10.47
CA PRO A 165 7.80 13.83 -11.54
C PRO A 165 6.66 13.40 -12.47
N GLN A 166 6.24 12.12 -12.42
CA GLN A 166 5.18 11.56 -13.26
C GLN A 166 3.80 11.66 -12.61
N LEU A 167 3.72 11.98 -11.31
CA LEU A 167 2.45 12.14 -10.62
C LEU A 167 1.71 13.38 -11.13
N GLN A 168 0.47 13.21 -11.56
CA GLN A 168 -0.37 14.32 -12.02
C GLN A 168 -1.34 14.70 -10.91
N ILE A 169 -1.09 15.81 -10.22
CA ILE A 169 -2.02 16.33 -9.20
C ILE A 169 -2.94 17.36 -9.86
N LYS A 170 -4.24 17.32 -9.55
CA LYS A 170 -5.14 18.40 -9.98
C LYS A 170 -4.66 19.73 -9.41
N PRO A 171 -4.69 20.82 -10.19
CA PRO A 171 -4.57 22.15 -9.63
C PRO A 171 -5.61 22.33 -8.52
N HIS A 172 -5.16 22.77 -7.33
CA HIS A 172 -6.07 23.07 -6.24
C HIS A 172 -6.65 24.47 -6.46
N ASP A 173 -7.96 24.58 -6.74
CA ASP A 173 -8.64 25.84 -7.07
C ASP A 173 -8.83 26.80 -5.86
N GLY A 174 -8.24 26.48 -4.71
CA GLY A 174 -8.09 27.41 -3.58
C GLY A 174 -9.37 27.68 -2.78
N LYS A 175 -10.42 26.90 -2.95
CA LYS A 175 -11.69 27.09 -2.21
C LYS A 175 -11.92 25.95 -1.22
N TYR A 176 -11.81 26.27 0.07
CA TYR A 176 -12.38 25.51 1.17
C TYR A 176 -13.80 25.99 1.44
#